data_AF-A0A2E5ZAM5-F1
#
_entry.id   AF-A0A2E5ZAM5-F1
#
_cell.length_a   1.000
_cell.length_b   1.000
_cell.length_c   1.000
_cell.angle_alpha   90.00
_cell.angle_beta   90.00
_cell.angle_gamma   90.00
#
_symmetry.space_group_name_H-M   'P 1'
#
loop_
_entity.id
_entity.type
_entity.pdbx_description
1 polymer ?
#
loop_
_entity_poly.entity_id
_entity_poly.type
_entity_poly.pdbx_seq_one_letter_code
_entity_poly.pdbx_strand_id
1 'polypeptide(L)'
;MEEENDSPQNELPGPPPDPSIIPSVVREVGDLDLGEKAESHGISKQTDPDFRAIMEFLDEIEDPQPLNNNLSGDPMAESWLQILLTLIVREHGHSSLTVDEIEHLVGERMNRERIDLEIFLDRLWIMGRLEKVYGGEGVSYSPNPSWLEMK
;
A
#
# COMPACT_ATOMS: atom_id res chain seq x y z
N MET A 1 55.93 35.34 28.66
CA MET A 1 55.25 34.31 27.85
C MET A 1 53.89 34.15 28.47
N GLU A 2 52.93 34.90 27.96
CA GLU A 2 51.51 34.74 28.29
C GLU A 2 50.89 34.18 27.01
N GLU A 3 50.45 32.91 27.06
CA GLU A 3 49.79 32.24 25.95
C GLU A 3 48.32 32.68 25.93
N GLU A 4 47.95 33.49 24.95
CA GLU A 4 46.56 33.77 24.59
C GLU A 4 45.92 32.48 24.04
N ASN A 5 44.95 31.94 24.78
CA ASN A 5 44.07 30.87 24.30
C ASN A 5 43.02 31.46 23.34
N ASP A 6 43.32 31.47 22.05
CA ASP A 6 42.35 31.78 20.99
C ASP A 6 41.48 30.53 20.73
N SER A 7 40.32 30.47 21.38
CA SER A 7 39.28 29.47 21.05
C SER A 7 38.36 30.06 19.98
N PRO A 8 38.19 29.40 18.82
CA PRO A 8 37.35 29.95 17.75
C PRO A 8 35.90 30.02 18.22
N GLN A 9 35.37 31.23 18.32
CA GLN A 9 33.95 31.47 18.55
C GLN A 9 33.19 30.90 17.37
N ASN A 10 32.57 29.73 17.56
CA ASN A 10 31.69 29.10 16.59
C ASN A 10 30.35 29.87 16.55
N GLU A 11 30.39 31.12 16.10
CA GLU A 11 29.19 31.91 15.84
C GLU A 11 28.55 31.42 14.55
N LEU A 12 27.44 30.68 14.69
CA LEU A 12 26.62 30.29 13.56
C LEU A 12 26.08 31.57 12.88
N PRO A 13 26.14 31.69 11.55
CA PRO A 13 25.63 32.87 10.85
C PRO A 13 24.11 32.97 11.03
N GLY A 14 23.65 34.02 11.71
CA GLY A 14 22.24 34.33 11.87
C GLY A 14 21.92 34.95 13.24
N PRO A 15 20.76 35.61 13.37
CA PRO A 15 20.28 36.04 14.69
C PRO A 15 20.09 34.81 15.61
N PRO A 16 20.26 34.96 16.93
CA PRO A 16 19.98 33.89 17.87
C PRO A 16 18.55 33.38 17.66
N PRO A 17 18.33 32.05 17.62
CA PRO A 17 16.97 31.53 17.52
C PRO A 17 16.16 32.06 18.70
N ASP A 18 15.03 32.71 18.41
CA ASP A 18 14.12 33.19 19.44
C ASP A 18 13.15 32.06 19.83
N PRO A 19 13.30 31.45 21.02
CA PRO A 19 12.42 30.38 21.47
C PRO A 19 10.96 30.84 21.66
N SER A 20 10.70 32.15 21.67
CA SER A 20 9.35 32.73 21.77
C SER A 20 8.53 32.59 20.48
N ILE A 21 9.18 32.22 19.36
CA ILE A 21 8.52 32.01 18.05
C ILE A 21 7.97 30.58 17.93
N ILE A 22 8.37 29.66 18.82
CA ILE A 22 7.92 28.27 18.77
C ILE A 22 6.46 28.19 19.24
N PRO A 23 5.50 27.80 18.38
CA PRO A 23 4.13 27.61 18.82
C PRO A 23 4.08 26.46 19.84
N SER A 24 3.50 26.74 21.01
CA SER A 24 3.24 25.72 22.03
C SER A 24 2.10 24.82 21.56
N VAL A 25 2.41 23.82 20.75
CA VAL A 25 1.44 22.78 20.38
C VAL A 25 1.39 21.79 21.53
N VAL A 26 0.57 22.09 22.54
CA VAL A 26 0.24 21.16 23.61
C VAL A 26 -0.82 20.20 23.08
N ARG A 27 -0.42 19.02 22.60
CA ARG A 27 -1.37 17.92 22.40
C ARG A 27 -1.50 17.18 23.73
N GLU A 28 -2.73 16.94 24.17
CA GLU A 28 -2.96 16.07 25.32
C GLU A 28 -2.50 14.65 24.96
N VAL A 29 -1.58 14.10 25.75
CA VAL A 29 -1.08 12.74 25.53
C VAL A 29 -2.21 11.77 25.88
N GLY A 30 -2.85 11.19 24.86
CA GLY A 30 -3.93 10.21 25.04
C GLY A 30 -5.24 10.53 24.33
N ASP A 31 -5.41 11.74 23.78
CA ASP A 31 -6.63 12.17 23.06
C ASP A 31 -6.65 11.75 21.58
N LEU A 32 -5.64 10.99 21.11
CA LEU A 32 -5.58 10.54 19.73
C LEU A 32 -6.43 9.28 19.53
N ASP A 33 -7.68 9.47 19.09
CA ASP A 33 -8.48 8.37 18.55
C ASP A 33 -8.01 8.03 17.12
N LEU A 34 -7.21 6.96 17.00
CA LEU A 34 -6.72 6.46 15.73
C LEU A 34 -7.86 5.96 14.82
N GLY A 35 -8.97 5.50 15.40
CA GLY A 35 -10.14 5.00 14.67
C GLY A 35 -10.91 6.14 14.02
N GLU A 36 -11.29 7.17 14.79
CA GLU A 36 -11.97 8.36 14.26
C GLU A 36 -11.11 9.04 13.18
N LYS A 37 -9.79 9.12 13.40
CA LYS A 37 -8.87 9.70 12.44
C LYS A 37 -8.75 8.86 11.17
N ALA A 38 -8.67 7.53 11.28
CA ALA A 38 -8.69 6.63 10.13
C ALA A 38 -9.98 6.77 9.31
N GLU A 39 -11.14 6.77 9.97
CA GLU A 39 -12.45 6.98 9.33
C GLU A 39 -12.53 8.34 8.62
N SER A 40 -12.03 9.42 9.26
CA SER A 40 -11.96 10.76 8.65
C SER A 40 -11.07 10.84 7.40
N HIS A 41 -10.11 9.92 7.28
CA HIS A 41 -9.22 9.79 6.13
C HIS A 41 -9.69 8.72 5.12
N GLY A 42 -10.89 8.14 5.31
CA GLY A 42 -11.45 7.12 4.43
C GLY A 42 -10.79 5.75 4.55
N ILE A 43 -10.09 5.48 5.66
CA ILE A 43 -9.44 4.20 5.94
C ILE A 43 -10.46 3.32 6.67
N SER A 44 -10.92 2.25 6.00
CA SER A 44 -11.83 1.26 6.59
C SER A 44 -11.12 0.47 7.71
N LYS A 45 -11.85 0.08 8.76
CA LYS A 45 -11.33 -0.84 9.78
C LYS A 45 -11.05 -2.19 9.13
N GLN A 46 -9.91 -2.77 9.44
CA GLN A 46 -9.58 -4.11 8.97
C GLN A 46 -10.68 -5.08 9.42
N THR A 47 -11.35 -5.69 8.45
CA THR A 47 -12.39 -6.70 8.65
C THR A 47 -11.97 -7.96 7.92
N ASP A 48 -12.18 -9.12 8.53
CA ASP A 48 -11.91 -10.39 7.84
C ASP A 48 -12.73 -10.43 6.54
N PRO A 49 -12.09 -10.62 5.37
CA PRO A 49 -12.76 -10.56 4.09
C PRO A 49 -13.70 -11.76 3.94
N ASP A 50 -14.96 -11.51 3.61
CA ASP A 50 -15.89 -12.57 3.22
C ASP A 50 -15.64 -12.94 1.76
N PHE A 51 -14.82 -13.97 1.54
CA PHE A 51 -14.47 -14.43 0.20
C PHE A 51 -15.67 -14.84 -0.65
N ARG A 52 -16.79 -15.28 -0.04
CA ARG A 52 -18.00 -15.59 -0.82
C ARG A 52 -18.62 -14.33 -1.38
N ALA A 53 -18.78 -13.30 -0.54
CA ALA A 53 -19.32 -12.01 -0.97
C ALA A 53 -18.42 -11.34 -2.02
N ILE A 54 -17.08 -11.46 -1.88
CA ILE A 54 -16.13 -10.95 -2.86
C ILE A 54 -16.28 -11.68 -4.20
N MET A 55 -16.43 -13.00 -4.17
CA MET A 55 -16.61 -13.81 -5.37
C MET A 55 -17.92 -13.49 -6.09
N GLU A 56 -19.02 -13.38 -5.34
CA GLU A 56 -20.33 -12.93 -5.87
C GLU A 56 -20.21 -11.55 -6.53
N PHE A 57 -19.53 -10.60 -5.88
CA PHE A 57 -19.27 -9.29 -6.46
C PHE A 57 -18.48 -9.40 -7.77
N LEU A 58 -17.40 -10.19 -7.80
CA LEU A 58 -16.58 -10.39 -8.99
C LEU A 58 -17.31 -11.15 -10.11
N ASP A 59 -18.36 -11.91 -9.82
CA ASP A 59 -19.23 -12.58 -10.81
C ASP A 59 -20.24 -11.60 -11.43
N GLU A 60 -20.65 -10.57 -10.69
CA GLU A 60 -21.63 -9.58 -11.14
C GLU A 60 -21.04 -8.47 -12.01
N ILE A 61 -19.74 -8.20 -11.88
CA ILE A 61 -19.10 -7.15 -12.69
C ILE A 61 -18.97 -7.58 -14.16
N GLU A 62 -19.14 -6.61 -15.06
CA GLU A 62 -18.77 -6.79 -16.46
C GLU A 62 -17.26 -7.02 -16.60
N ASP A 63 -16.87 -7.84 -17.57
CA ASP A 63 -15.47 -8.08 -17.89
C ASP A 63 -14.71 -6.75 -18.02
N PRO A 64 -13.60 -6.58 -17.29
CA PRO A 64 -12.88 -5.34 -17.31
C PRO A 64 -12.22 -5.10 -18.66
N GLN A 65 -12.02 -3.83 -19.00
CA GLN A 65 -11.20 -3.51 -20.16
C GLN A 65 -9.73 -3.88 -19.88
N PRO A 66 -9.00 -4.42 -20.88
CA PRO A 66 -7.58 -4.70 -20.72
C PRO A 66 -6.80 -3.40 -20.49
N LEU A 67 -5.79 -3.45 -19.61
CA LEU A 67 -4.94 -2.29 -19.36
C LEU A 67 -4.25 -1.78 -20.63
N ASN A 68 -4.33 -0.48 -20.88
CA ASN A 68 -3.65 0.15 -21.99
C ASN A 68 -2.20 0.51 -21.60
N ASN A 69 -1.38 -0.52 -21.37
CA ASN A 69 0.01 -0.37 -20.97
C ASN A 69 0.93 -1.23 -21.84
N ASN A 70 1.84 -0.58 -22.58
CA ASN A 70 2.81 -1.24 -23.45
C ASN A 70 3.78 -2.18 -22.72
N LEU A 71 3.90 -2.06 -21.39
CA LEU A 71 4.75 -2.90 -20.54
C LEU A 71 3.97 -4.03 -19.86
N SER A 72 2.66 -4.14 -20.08
CA SER A 72 1.89 -5.25 -19.54
C SER A 72 2.17 -6.53 -20.31
N GLY A 73 2.42 -7.63 -19.59
CA GLY A 73 2.58 -8.95 -20.21
C GLY A 73 1.25 -9.67 -20.45
N ASP A 74 0.22 -9.30 -19.69
CA ASP A 74 -1.14 -9.83 -19.81
C ASP A 74 -2.13 -8.77 -19.30
N PRO A 75 -2.55 -7.83 -20.17
CA PRO A 75 -3.38 -6.69 -19.79
C PRO A 75 -4.71 -7.06 -19.15
N MET A 76 -5.29 -8.21 -19.54
CA MET A 76 -6.59 -8.64 -19.04
C MET A 76 -6.47 -9.20 -17.61
N ALA A 77 -5.50 -10.10 -17.40
CA ALA A 77 -5.27 -10.66 -16.07
C ALA A 77 -4.90 -9.59 -15.05
N GLU A 78 -4.10 -8.60 -15.46
CA GLU A 78 -3.75 -7.47 -14.61
C GLU A 78 -4.96 -6.61 -14.20
N SER A 79 -5.93 -6.39 -15.10
CA SER A 79 -7.17 -5.67 -14.76
C SER A 79 -7.98 -6.39 -13.69
N TRP A 80 -8.13 -7.71 -13.79
CA TRP A 80 -8.80 -8.51 -12.76
C TRP A 80 -8.10 -8.43 -11.41
N LEU A 81 -6.77 -8.52 -11.41
CA LEU A 81 -5.99 -8.38 -10.20
C LEU A 81 -6.10 -6.97 -9.59
N GLN A 82 -6.10 -5.91 -10.41
CA GLN A 82 -6.30 -4.54 -9.93
C GLN A 82 -7.66 -4.37 -9.26
N ILE A 83 -8.73 -4.94 -9.83
CA ILE A 83 -10.07 -4.87 -9.24
C ILE A 83 -10.08 -5.57 -7.88
N LEU A 84 -9.57 -6.81 -7.82
CA LEU A 84 -9.51 -7.57 -6.57
C LEU A 84 -8.73 -6.82 -5.49
N LEU A 85 -7.51 -6.38 -5.78
CA LEU A 85 -6.66 -5.71 -4.80
C LEU A 85 -7.24 -4.34 -4.39
N THR A 86 -7.90 -3.63 -5.31
CA THR A 86 -8.60 -2.37 -4.98
C THR A 86 -9.75 -2.63 -4.02
N LEU A 87 -10.57 -3.65 -4.29
CA LEU A 87 -11.69 -4.03 -3.44
C LEU A 87 -11.21 -4.39 -2.02
N ILE A 88 -10.19 -5.23 -1.93
CA ILE A 88 -9.65 -5.73 -0.66
C ILE A 88 -9.03 -4.61 0.19
N VAL A 89 -8.26 -3.71 -0.43
CA VAL A 89 -7.64 -2.59 0.27
C VAL A 89 -8.68 -1.55 0.70
N ARG A 90 -9.64 -1.21 -0.17
CA ARG A 90 -10.58 -0.12 0.10
C ARG A 90 -11.75 -0.52 0.99
N GLU A 91 -12.35 -1.67 0.73
CA GLU A 91 -13.55 -2.09 1.46
C GLU A 91 -13.18 -2.80 2.77
N HIS A 92 -12.17 -3.68 2.72
CA HIS A 92 -11.83 -4.56 3.85
C HIS A 92 -10.61 -4.11 4.65
N GLY A 93 -9.87 -3.09 4.20
CA GLY A 93 -8.66 -2.61 4.87
C GLY A 93 -7.52 -3.64 4.91
N HIS A 94 -7.59 -4.69 4.09
CA HIS A 94 -6.57 -5.73 4.01
C HIS A 94 -5.46 -5.28 3.05
N SER A 95 -4.23 -5.27 3.54
CA SER A 95 -3.09 -4.72 2.79
C SER A 95 -2.49 -5.70 1.78
N SER A 96 -2.62 -7.01 1.99
CA SER A 96 -2.03 -8.04 1.12
C SER A 96 -2.89 -9.31 1.08
N LEU A 97 -2.77 -10.09 0.00
CA LEU A 97 -3.34 -11.42 -0.15
C LEU A 97 -2.25 -12.47 -0.44
N THR A 98 -2.41 -13.67 0.09
CA THR A 98 -1.60 -14.84 -0.24
C THR A 98 -1.88 -15.31 -1.66
N VAL A 99 -0.95 -16.10 -2.22
CA VAL A 99 -1.13 -16.73 -3.54
C VAL A 99 -2.42 -17.57 -3.59
N ASP A 100 -2.69 -18.32 -2.52
CA ASP A 100 -3.86 -19.20 -2.38
C ASP A 100 -5.17 -18.42 -2.43
N GLU A 101 -5.24 -17.28 -1.75
CA GLU A 101 -6.40 -16.40 -1.75
C GLU A 101 -6.62 -15.77 -3.14
N ILE A 102 -5.55 -15.31 -3.79
CA ILE A 102 -5.63 -14.75 -5.15
C ILE A 102 -6.07 -15.83 -6.15
N GLU A 103 -5.51 -17.03 -6.06
CA GLU A 103 -5.89 -18.18 -6.89
C GLU A 103 -7.38 -18.49 -6.74
N HIS A 104 -7.86 -18.53 -5.50
CA HIS A 104 -9.26 -18.83 -5.21
C HIS A 104 -10.23 -17.76 -5.74
N LEU A 105 -9.86 -16.48 -5.67
CA LEU A 105 -10.77 -15.38 -6.01
C LEU A 105 -10.78 -15.05 -7.52
N VAL A 106 -9.63 -15.10 -8.18
CA VAL A 106 -9.48 -14.63 -9.57
C VAL A 106 -8.71 -15.59 -10.49
N GLY A 107 -8.22 -16.73 -10.00
CA GLY A 107 -7.42 -17.68 -10.78
C GLY A 107 -8.14 -18.17 -12.05
N GLU A 108 -9.42 -18.55 -11.94
CA GLU A 108 -10.24 -18.98 -13.08
C GLU A 108 -10.40 -17.88 -14.14
N ARG A 109 -10.66 -16.63 -13.70
CA ARG A 109 -10.85 -15.47 -14.59
C ARG A 109 -9.59 -15.09 -15.35
N MET A 110 -8.43 -15.26 -14.71
CA MET A 110 -7.13 -15.03 -15.33
C MET A 110 -6.65 -16.24 -16.14
N ASN A 111 -7.35 -17.37 -16.08
CA ASN A 111 -6.94 -18.66 -16.64
C ASN A 111 -5.52 -19.05 -16.18
N ARG A 112 -5.27 -18.98 -14.87
CA ARG A 112 -3.97 -19.29 -14.24
C ARG A 112 -4.12 -20.25 -13.09
N GLU A 113 -3.39 -21.35 -13.16
CA GLU A 113 -3.17 -22.26 -12.02
C GLU A 113 -2.04 -21.74 -11.13
N ARG A 114 -1.95 -22.21 -9.88
CA ARG A 114 -0.98 -21.76 -8.86
C ARG A 114 0.40 -21.38 -9.38
N ILE A 115 1.08 -22.29 -10.09
CA ILE A 115 2.47 -22.07 -10.53
C ILE A 115 2.55 -20.92 -11.53
N ASP A 116 1.63 -20.88 -12.49
CA ASP A 116 1.56 -19.80 -13.48
C ASP A 116 1.13 -18.47 -12.86
N LEU A 117 0.30 -18.52 -11.81
CA LEU A 117 -0.08 -17.38 -11.01
C LEU A 117 1.11 -16.82 -10.23
N GLU A 118 1.90 -17.67 -9.55
CA GLU A 118 3.10 -17.25 -8.83
C GLU A 118 4.09 -16.54 -9.74
N ILE A 119 4.37 -17.12 -10.91
CA ILE A 119 5.27 -16.53 -11.92
C ILE A 119 4.73 -15.17 -12.42
N PHE A 120 3.40 -15.07 -12.60
CA PHE A 120 2.75 -13.83 -12.98
C PHE A 120 2.88 -12.76 -11.90
N LEU A 121 2.58 -13.08 -10.64
CA LEU A 121 2.69 -12.16 -9.50
C LEU A 121 4.14 -11.72 -9.27
N ASP A 122 5.11 -12.63 -9.36
CA ASP A 122 6.54 -12.30 -9.26
C ASP A 122 6.97 -11.32 -10.34
N ARG A 123 6.46 -11.47 -11.58
CA ARG A 123 6.73 -10.52 -12.66
C ARG A 123 6.19 -9.14 -12.35
N LEU A 124 4.97 -9.04 -11.83
CA LEU A 124 4.37 -7.76 -11.44
C LEU A 124 5.14 -7.11 -10.29
N TRP A 125 5.63 -7.90 -9.34
CA TRP A 125 6.51 -7.45 -8.26
C TRP A 125 7.83 -6.89 -8.81
N ILE A 126 8.50 -7.61 -9.74
CA ILE A 126 9.74 -7.14 -10.38
C ILE A 126 9.50 -5.81 -11.13
N MET A 127 8.32 -5.63 -11.73
CA MET A 127 7.93 -4.38 -12.39
C MET A 127 7.53 -3.26 -11.42
N GLY A 128 7.55 -3.50 -10.10
CA GLY A 128 7.20 -2.53 -9.06
C GLY A 128 5.69 -2.25 -8.93
N ARG A 129 4.85 -3.07 -9.58
CA ARG A 129 3.38 -2.94 -9.54
C ARG A 129 2.80 -3.55 -8.27
N LEU A 130 3.43 -4.62 -7.79
CA LEU A 130 3.14 -5.25 -6.51
C LEU A 130 4.32 -5.10 -5.57
N GLU A 131 4.05 -5.18 -4.28
CA GLU A 131 5.05 -5.46 -3.25
C GLU A 131 4.87 -6.89 -2.75
N LYS A 132 5.99 -7.56 -2.48
CA LYS A 132 6.01 -8.92 -1.96
C LYS A 132 6.26 -8.86 -0.46
N VAL A 133 5.31 -9.35 0.32
CA VAL A 133 5.34 -9.31 1.79
C VAL A 133 5.65 -10.71 2.31
N TYR A 134 6.62 -10.78 3.21
CA TYR A 134 7.00 -12.02 3.89
C TYR A 134 6.49 -11.96 5.32
N GLY A 135 5.53 -12.80 5.67
CA GLY A 135 4.99 -12.88 7.03
C GLY A 135 3.90 -13.94 7.18
N GLY A 136 3.80 -14.54 8.37
CA GLY A 136 2.76 -15.54 8.66
C GLY A 136 2.94 -16.89 7.94
N GLU A 137 1.87 -17.38 7.30
CA GLU A 137 1.75 -18.71 6.68
C GLU A 137 2.35 -18.82 5.27
N GLY A 138 2.86 -17.73 4.68
CA GLY A 138 3.43 -17.78 3.34
C GLY A 138 3.83 -16.44 2.76
N VAL A 139 3.95 -16.42 1.44
CA VAL A 139 4.20 -15.21 0.65
C VAL A 139 2.87 -14.56 0.32
N SER A 140 2.75 -13.26 0.58
CA SER A 140 1.62 -12.45 0.15
C SER A 140 2.05 -11.29 -0.74
N TYR A 141 1.09 -10.76 -1.50
CA TYR A 141 1.28 -9.64 -2.42
C TYR A 141 0.33 -8.51 -2.07
N SER A 142 0.86 -7.29 -2.07
CA SER A 142 0.10 -6.05 -1.90
C SER A 142 0.24 -5.19 -3.17
N PRO A 143 -0.77 -4.39 -3.53
CA PRO A 143 -0.65 -3.47 -4.64
C PRO A 143 0.25 -2.29 -4.27
N ASN A 144 1.11 -1.87 -5.20
CA ASN A 144 1.75 -0.57 -5.08
C ASN A 144 0.69 0.53 -5.31
N PRO A 145 0.52 1.51 -4.41
CA PRO A 145 -0.47 2.57 -4.56
C PRO A 145 -0.38 3.30 -5.90
N SER A 146 0.84 3.58 -6.38
CA SER A 146 1.05 4.27 -7.66
C SER A 146 0.57 3.46 -8.85
N TRP A 147 0.49 2.12 -8.75
CA TRP A 147 -0.03 1.27 -9.82
C TRP A 147 -1.55 1.31 -9.89
N LEU A 148 -2.26 1.44 -8.76
CA LEU A 148 -3.72 1.54 -8.73
C LEU A 148 -4.24 2.90 -9.22
N GLU A 149 -3.39 3.93 -9.22
CA GLU A 149 -3.73 5.28 -9.70
C GLU A 149 -3.61 5.44 -11.22
N MET A 150 -2.94 4.50 -11.90
CA MET A 150 -2.79 4.51 -13.36
C MET A 150 -4.12 4.12 -14.03
N LYS A 151 -4.89 5.11 -14.48
CA LYS A 151 -6.07 4.95 -15.34
C LYS A 151 -5.76 5.25 -16.80
#